data_AF-A0A1L3MV12-F1
#
_entry.id   AF-A0A1L3MV12-F1
#
_cell.length_a   1.000
_cell.length_b   1.000
_cell.length_c   1.000
_cell.angle_alpha   90.00
_cell.angle_beta   90.00
_cell.angle_gamma   90.00
#
_symmetry.space_group_name_H-M   'P 1'
#
loop_
_entity.id
_entity.type
_entity.pdbx_description
1 polymer ?
#
loop_
_entity_poly.entity_id
_entity_poly.type
_entity_poly.pdbx_seq_one_letter_code
_entity_poly.pdbx_strand_id
1 'polypeptide(L)'
;MTFEEFVRMTIESLDTFNPKSMKDQKIILKEAIHQYKLKSNVTLEAGKEVLYLYSMAEENMLNRISELASSSFEVGNVEELFEGAVVRRY
;
A
#
# COMPACT_ATOMS: atom_id res chain seq x y z
N MET A 1 14.29 10.01 -4.58
CA MET A 1 13.92 8.82 -3.81
C MET A 1 13.16 7.90 -4.74
N THR A 2 13.70 6.72 -4.99
CA THR A 2 13.05 5.64 -5.74
C THR A 2 12.02 4.93 -4.86
N PHE A 3 11.16 4.11 -5.46
CA PHE A 3 10.23 3.29 -4.67
C PHE A 3 10.98 2.23 -3.85
N GLU A 4 12.08 1.67 -4.35
CA GLU A 4 12.91 0.75 -3.56
C GLU A 4 13.53 1.43 -2.34
N GLU A 5 14.06 2.65 -2.51
CA GLU A 5 14.60 3.43 -1.39
C GLU A 5 13.52 3.78 -0.37
N PHE A 6 12.34 4.21 -0.83
CA PHE A 6 11.21 4.51 0.03
C PHE A 6 10.80 3.29 0.86
N VAL A 7 10.53 2.16 0.21
CA VAL A 7 10.12 0.93 0.89
C VAL A 7 11.17 0.47 1.89
N ARG A 8 12.45 0.48 1.51
CA ARG A 8 13.55 0.12 2.42
C ARG A 8 13.57 1.02 3.65
N MET A 9 13.53 2.34 3.47
CA MET A 9 13.57 3.30 4.58
C MET A 9 12.34 3.18 5.49
N THR A 10 11.15 2.97 4.91
CA THR A 10 9.94 2.76 5.71
C THR A 10 10.02 1.44 6.49
N ILE A 11 10.50 0.35 5.90
CA ILE A 11 10.71 -0.92 6.60
C ILE A 11 11.74 -0.76 7.73
N GLU A 12 12.86 -0.08 7.48
CA GLU A 12 13.89 0.19 8.50
C GLU A 12 13.35 1.05 9.65
N SER A 13 12.35 1.90 9.40
CA SER A 13 11.66 2.67 10.45
C SER A 13 10.65 1.87 11.26
N LEU A 14 10.26 0.67 10.79
CA LEU A 14 9.35 -0.23 11.48
C LEU A 14 10.17 -1.26 12.27
N ASP A 15 10.19 -1.14 13.60
CA ASP A 15 10.96 -2.03 14.50
C ASP A 15 10.74 -3.53 14.23
N THR A 16 9.53 -3.91 13.82
CA THR A 16 9.17 -5.30 13.47
C THR A 16 8.31 -5.34 12.22
N PHE A 17 8.91 -5.19 11.04
CA PHE A 17 8.21 -5.42 9.77
C PHE A 17 8.20 -6.90 9.40
N ASN A 18 7.01 -7.45 9.13
CA ASN A 18 6.84 -8.78 8.55
C ASN A 18 6.34 -8.66 7.09
N PRO A 19 7.14 -9.05 6.08
CA PRO A 19 6.74 -8.97 4.67
C PRO A 19 5.57 -9.90 4.30
N LYS A 20 5.17 -10.84 5.16
CA LYS A 20 3.97 -11.67 4.98
C LYS A 20 2.74 -11.13 5.72
N SER A 21 2.91 -10.08 6.52
CA SER A 21 1.83 -9.40 7.24
C SER A 21 1.16 -8.40 6.32
N MET A 22 -0.08 -8.70 5.90
CA MET A 22 -0.92 -7.73 5.17
C MET A 22 -1.07 -6.43 5.97
N LYS A 23 -1.14 -6.50 7.31
CA LYS A 23 -1.21 -5.31 8.15
C LYS A 23 0.02 -4.42 7.96
N ASP A 24 1.21 -5.00 7.91
CA ASP A 24 2.46 -4.25 7.83
C ASP A 24 2.66 -3.70 6.41
N GLN A 25 2.30 -4.47 5.39
CA GLN A 25 2.26 -4.00 4.00
C GLN A 25 1.28 -2.82 3.83
N LYS A 26 0.11 -2.84 4.47
CA LYS A 26 -0.83 -1.70 4.47
C LYS A 26 -0.26 -0.45 5.13
N ILE A 27 0.61 -0.58 6.14
CA ILE A 27 1.30 0.56 6.73
C ILE A 27 2.17 1.24 5.66
N ILE A 28 2.94 0.47 4.89
CA ILE A 28 3.77 1.02 3.80
C ILE A 28 2.92 1.76 2.76
N LEU A 29 1.75 1.22 2.38
CA LEU A 29 0.87 1.93 1.43
C LEU A 29 0.27 3.22 1.99
N LYS A 30 -0.09 3.25 3.28
CA LYS A 30 -0.57 4.48 3.91
C LYS A 30 0.52 5.53 3.99
N GLU A 31 1.74 5.12 4.31
CA GLU A 31 2.91 6.00 4.27
C GLU A 31 3.20 6.48 2.84
N ALA A 32 3.02 5.63 1.82
CA ALA A 32 3.18 6.03 0.42
C ALA A 32 2.13 7.09 0.02
N ILE A 33 0.87 6.88 0.38
CA ILE A 33 -0.21 7.85 0.15
C ILE A 33 0.15 9.21 0.77
N HIS A 34 0.66 9.20 2.00
CA HIS A 34 1.05 10.42 2.71
C HIS A 34 2.29 11.08 2.07
N GLN A 35 3.38 10.33 1.92
CA GLN A 35 4.69 10.81 1.47
C GLN A 35 4.63 11.36 0.04
N TYR A 36 3.91 10.69 -0.86
CA TYR A 36 3.76 11.11 -2.25
C TYR A 36 2.56 12.05 -2.47
N LYS A 37 1.84 12.42 -1.41
CA LYS A 37 0.70 13.34 -1.43
C LYS A 37 -0.37 12.90 -2.45
N LEU A 38 -0.65 11.61 -2.48
CA LEU A 38 -1.65 11.02 -3.37
C LEU A 38 -3.05 11.50 -2.97
N LYS A 39 -3.97 11.52 -3.94
CA LYS A 39 -5.39 11.80 -3.65
C LYS A 39 -6.14 10.54 -3.23
N SER A 40 -5.59 9.36 -3.53
CA SER A 40 -6.06 8.08 -3.01
C SER A 40 -5.94 8.06 -1.48
N ASN A 41 -6.85 7.36 -0.81
CA ASN A 41 -6.86 7.32 0.66
C ASN A 41 -7.41 5.99 1.18
N VAL A 42 -7.05 5.66 2.42
CA VAL A 42 -7.60 4.50 3.13
C VAL A 42 -8.58 5.01 4.18
N THR A 43 -9.80 4.47 4.17
CA THR A 43 -10.86 4.79 5.15
C THR A 43 -11.25 3.54 5.91
N LEU A 44 -11.66 3.68 7.18
CA LEU A 44 -12.24 2.59 7.95
C LEU A 44 -13.77 2.63 7.83
N GLU A 45 -14.36 1.61 7.22
CA GLU A 45 -15.81 1.48 7.05
C GLU A 45 -16.28 0.16 7.66
N ALA A 46 -17.23 0.24 8.59
CA ALA A 46 -17.76 -0.93 9.30
C ALA A 46 -16.67 -1.85 9.91
N GLY A 47 -15.53 -1.28 10.31
CA GLY A 47 -14.39 -2.03 10.87
C GLY A 47 -13.44 -2.65 9.82
N LYS A 48 -13.69 -2.44 8.52
CA LYS A 48 -12.79 -2.87 7.44
C LYS A 48 -12.11 -1.66 6.80
N GLU A 49 -10.84 -1.81 6.46
CA GLU A 49 -10.11 -0.79 5.71
C GLU A 49 -10.48 -0.87 4.22
N VAL A 50 -10.88 0.26 3.66
CA VAL A 50 -11.26 0.42 2.25
C VAL A 50 -10.29 1.39 1.59
N LEU A 51 -9.64 0.95 0.51
CA LEU A 51 -8.76 1.78 -0.31
C LEU A 51 -9.56 2.47 -1.40
N TYR A 52 -9.57 3.79 -1.40
CA TYR A 52 -10.13 4.61 -2.45
C TYR A 52 -9.03 5.07 -3.40
N LEU A 53 -9.08 4.61 -4.65
CA LEU A 53 -8.13 4.95 -5.69
C LEU A 53 -8.64 6.13 -6.53
N TYR A 54 -7.84 7.18 -6.62
CA TYR A 54 -8.20 8.39 -7.35
C TYR A 54 -7.90 8.34 -8.85
N SER A 55 -6.87 7.61 -9.27
CA SER A 55 -6.52 7.45 -10.69
C SER A 55 -5.76 6.16 -10.96
N MET A 56 -5.75 5.70 -12.22
CA MET A 56 -4.93 4.56 -12.66
C MET A 56 -3.44 4.77 -12.39
N ALA A 57 -2.95 6.01 -12.46
CA ALA A 57 -1.55 6.32 -12.20
C ALA A 57 -1.18 6.09 -10.72
N GLU A 58 -2.05 6.51 -9.79
CA GLU A 58 -1.87 6.24 -8.36
C GLU A 58 -2.03 4.76 -8.03
N GLU A 59 -2.98 4.06 -8.66
CA GLU A 59 -3.15 2.62 -8.53
C GLU A 59 -1.88 1.84 -8.95
N ASN A 60 -1.32 2.16 -10.13
CA ASN A 60 -0.10 1.52 -10.62
C ASN A 60 1.09 1.77 -9.68
N MET A 61 1.19 2.99 -9.14
CA MET A 61 2.21 3.35 -8.19
C MET A 61 2.07 2.57 -6.88
N LEU A 62 0.87 2.47 -6.32
CA LEU A 62 0.61 1.72 -5.09
C LEU A 62 0.81 0.22 -5.28
N ASN A 63 0.43 -0.34 -6.43
CA ASN A 63 0.74 -1.73 -6.79
C ASN A 63 2.25 -1.95 -6.81
N ARG A 64 3.01 -1.07 -7.46
CA ARG A 64 4.47 -1.20 -7.50
C ARG A 64 5.12 -1.15 -6.11
N ILE A 65 4.62 -0.28 -5.23
CA ILE A 65 5.10 -0.20 -3.84
C ILE A 65 4.72 -1.46 -3.05
N SER A 66 3.51 -2.00 -3.27
CA SER A 66 3.06 -3.25 -2.67
C SER A 66 3.93 -4.43 -3.10
N GLU A 67 4.26 -4.54 -4.39
CA GLU A 67 5.18 -5.55 -4.92
C GLU A 67 6.55 -5.48 -4.23
N LEU A 68 7.09 -4.28 -4.05
CA LEU A 68 8.39 -4.07 -3.41
C LEU A 68 8.37 -4.36 -1.91
N ALA A 69 7.24 -4.10 -1.23
CA ALA A 69 7.04 -4.38 0.17
C ALA A 69 6.88 -5.88 0.47
N SER A 70 6.38 -6.65 -0.51
CA SER A 70 6.24 -8.09 -0.38
C SER A 70 7.54 -8.81 -0.76
N SER A 71 8.09 -9.63 0.14
CA SER A 71 9.24 -10.49 -0.17
C SER A 71 8.86 -11.73 -1.00
N SER A 72 7.57 -11.94 -1.26
CA SER A 72 7.06 -13.08 -2.00
C SER A 72 6.05 -12.57 -3.02
N PHE A 73 6.27 -12.88 -4.30
CA PHE A 73 5.42 -12.50 -5.44
C PHE A 73 3.95 -12.97 -5.36
N GLU A 74 3.49 -13.47 -4.21
CA GLU A 74 2.14 -14.02 -3.98
C GLU A 74 1.14 -13.01 -3.40
N VAL A 75 1.59 -11.85 -2.89
CA VAL A 75 0.71 -10.75 -2.42
C VAL A 75 1.22 -9.46 -3.06
N GLY A 76 0.83 -9.25 -4.31
CA GLY A 76 1.50 -8.26 -5.19
C GLY A 76 0.70 -6.99 -5.44
N ASN A 77 -0.60 -6.98 -5.16
CA ASN A 77 -1.46 -5.88 -5.57
C ASN A 77 -2.35 -5.39 -4.43
N VAL A 78 -2.84 -4.16 -4.59
CA VAL A 78 -3.71 -3.51 -3.61
C VAL A 78 -5.07 -4.20 -3.46
N GLU A 79 -5.52 -4.96 -4.47
CA GLU A 79 -6.80 -5.68 -4.43
C GLU A 79 -6.76 -6.82 -3.39
N GLU A 80 -5.71 -7.64 -3.42
CA GLU A 80 -5.48 -8.72 -2.46
C GLU A 80 -5.23 -8.17 -1.06
N LEU A 81 -4.41 -7.12 -0.98
CA LEU A 81 -4.01 -6.54 0.30
C LEU A 81 -5.21 -5.96 1.07
N PHE A 82 -6.16 -5.36 0.36
CA PHE A 82 -7.41 -4.85 0.94
C PHE A 82 -8.57 -5.84 0.87
N GLU A 83 -8.30 -7.11 0.53
CA GLU A 83 -9.30 -8.18 0.46
C GLU A 83 -10.52 -7.77 -0.38
N GLY A 84 -10.27 -7.18 -1.55
CA GLY A 84 -11.27 -6.67 -2.49
C GLY A 84 -11.97 -5.37 -2.06
N ALA A 85 -11.62 -4.78 -0.90
CA ALA A 85 -12.17 -3.51 -0.45
C ALA A 85 -11.45 -2.32 -1.13
N VAL A 86 -11.56 -2.26 -2.45
CA VAL A 86 -10.95 -1.22 -3.29
C VAL A 86 -12.03 -0.52 -4.11
N VAL A 87 -12.09 0.81 -4.03
CA VAL A 87 -13.04 1.64 -4.78
C VAL A 87 -12.28 2.56 -5.73
N ARG A 88 -12.52 2.41 -7.03
CA ARG A 88 -11.93 3.24 -8.08
C ARG A 88 -12.87 4.38 -8.44
N ARG A 89 -12.40 5.63 -8.40
CA ARG A 89 -13.21 6.85 -8.63
C ARG A 89 -12.90 7.58 -9.94
N TYR A 90 -12.26 6.89 -10.89
CA TYR A 90 -11.90 7.43 -12.21
C TYR A 90 -12.79 6.88 -13.32
#